data_AF-D4YSP1-F1
#
_entry.id   AF-D4YSP1-F1
#
_cell.length_a   1.000
_cell.length_b   1.000
_cell.length_c   1.000
_cell.angle_alpha   90.00
_cell.angle_beta   90.00
_cell.angle_gamma   90.00
#
_symmetry.space_group_name_H-M   'P 1'
#
loop_
_entity.id
_entity.type
_entity.pdbx_description
1 polymer ?
#
loop_
_entity_poly.entity_id
_entity_poly.type
_entity_poly.pdbx_seq_one_letter_code
_entity_poly.pdbx_strand_id
1 'polypeptide(L)' 'MDKTILVASHGIAIRALISVILNVDMDKVMNVNNVAFSEFLFDPQKNYAPRMMSFNSKYPLFYGKK' A
#
# COMPACT_ATOMS: atom_id res chain seq x y z
N MET A 1 15.50 12.86 -2.73
CA MET A 1 14.10 13.12 -3.11
C MET A 1 13.36 11.82 -2.91
N ASP A 2 12.52 11.75 -1.87
CA ASP A 2 11.63 10.61 -1.69
C ASP A 2 10.57 10.67 -2.78
N LYS A 3 10.45 9.60 -3.57
CA LYS A 3 9.49 9.52 -4.67
C LYS A 3 8.27 8.75 -4.19
N THR A 4 7.10 9.39 -4.25
CA THR A 4 5.81 8.72 -4.01
C THR A 4 5.25 8.22 -5.33
N ILE A 5 4.87 6.94 -5.40
CA ILE A 5 4.25 6.32 -6.58
C ILE A 5 2.80 5.98 -6.25
N LEU A 6 1.86 6.44 -7.08
CA LEU A 6 0.45 6.09 -6.97
C LEU A 6 0.11 4.98 -7.96
N VAL A 7 -0.45 3.88 -7.45
CA VAL A 7 -0.98 2.78 -8.27
C VAL A 7 -2.49 2.72 -8.08
N ALA A 8 -3.25 3.06 -9.10
CA ALA A 8 -4.70 2.96 -9.12
C ALA A 8 -5.13 1.72 -9.92
N SER A 9 -5.86 0.81 -9.28
CA SER A 9 -6.33 -0.43 -9.91
C SER A 9 -7.59 -0.95 -9.21
N HIS A 10 -8.08 -2.10 -9.64
CA HIS A 10 -9.24 -2.78 -9.04
C HIS A 10 -8.83 -3.57 -7.79
N GLY A 11 -9.80 -3.79 -6.89
CA GLY A 11 -9.55 -4.41 -5.59
C GLY A 11 -8.81 -5.76 -5.67
N ILE A 12 -9.11 -6.60 -6.66
CA ILE A 12 -8.43 -7.89 -6.84
C ILE A 12 -6.94 -7.73 -7.20
N ALA A 13 -6.61 -6.80 -8.09
CA ALA A 13 -5.23 -6.53 -8.50
C ALA A 13 -4.42 -5.93 -7.34
N ILE A 14 -5.04 -5.04 -6.55
CA ILE A 14 -4.42 -4.50 -5.33
C ILE A 14 -4.19 -5.60 -4.29
N ARG A 15 -5.15 -6.52 -4.08
CA ARG A 15 -4.97 -7.65 -3.16
C ARG A 15 -3.81 -8.56 -3.58
N ALA A 16 -3.72 -8.89 -4.86
CA ALA A 16 -2.59 -9.66 -5.40
C ALA A 16 -1.25 -8.91 -5.26
N LEU A 17 -1.23 -7.60 -5.46
CA LEU A 17 -0.03 -6.79 -5.26
C LEU A 17 0.40 -6.80 -3.78
N ILE A 18 -0.53 -6.60 -2.85
CA ILE A 18 -0.25 -6.61 -1.41
C ILE A 18 0.25 -7.98 -0.95
N SER A 19 -0.30 -9.08 -1.50
CA SER A 19 0.13 -10.44 -1.14
C SER A 19 1.59 -10.67 -1.51
N VAL A 20 2.02 -10.20 -2.69
CA VAL A 20 3.43 -10.22 -3.12
C VAL A 20 4.29 -9.30 -2.26
N ILE A 21 3.85 -8.07 -1.98
CA ILE A 21 4.60 -7.11 -1.16
C ILE A 21 4.86 -7.68 0.24
N LEU A 22 3.86 -8.25 0.89
CA LEU A 22 3.97 -8.75 2.26
C LEU A 22 4.45 -10.21 2.35
N ASN A 23 4.66 -10.87 1.21
CA ASN A 23 4.98 -12.29 1.13
C ASN A 23 3.99 -13.17 1.93
N VAL A 24 2.70 -12.96 1.68
CA VAL A 24 1.59 -13.72 2.27
C VAL A 24 0.68 -14.26 1.18
N ASP A 25 -0.07 -15.30 1.49
CA ASP A 25 -1.11 -15.80 0.57
C ASP A 25 -2.22 -14.76 0.37
N MET A 26 -2.79 -14.71 -0.84
CA MET A 26 -3.80 -13.70 -1.21
C MET A 26 -5.10 -13.82 -0.40
N ASP A 27 -5.41 -15.00 0.11
CA ASP A 27 -6.56 -15.24 1.01
C ASP A 27 -6.38 -14.55 2.38
N LYS A 28 -5.14 -14.30 2.80
CA LYS A 28 -4.80 -13.54 4.01
C LYS A 28 -4.91 -12.03 3.83
N VAL A 29 -4.99 -11.55 2.59
CA VAL A 29 -5.16 -10.13 2.31
C VAL A 29 -6.65 -9.78 2.40
N MET A 30 -6.98 -8.95 3.39
CA MET A 30 -8.33 -8.41 3.61
C MET A 30 -8.88 -7.69 2.36
N ASN A 31 -10.20 -7.55 2.31
CA ASN A 31 -10.85 -6.81 1.24
C ASN A 31 -10.38 -5.35 1.20
N VAL A 32 -10.11 -4.87 -0.01
CA VAL A 32 -9.78 -3.47 -0.28
C VAL A 32 -11.08 -2.73 -0.56
N ASN A 33 -11.30 -1.62 0.13
CA ASN A 33 -12.51 -0.81 -0.02
C ASN A 33 -12.50 -0.03 -1.35
N ASN A 34 -13.69 0.28 -1.86
CA ASN A 34 -13.83 1.20 -2.97
C ASN A 34 -13.36 2.60 -2.58
N VAL A 35 -12.58 3.24 -3.45
CA VAL A 35 -12.06 4.60 -3.25
C VAL A 35 -11.34 4.73 -1.89
N ALA A 36 -10.33 3.90 -1.70
CA ALA A 36 -9.50 3.90 -0.49
C ALA A 36 -8.01 3.78 -0.84
N PHE A 37 -7.17 4.23 0.10
CA PHE A 37 -5.73 4.25 -0.03
C PHE A 37 -5.10 3.25 0.93
N SER A 38 -4.14 2.47 0.42
CA SER A 38 -3.25 1.64 1.23
C SER A 38 -1.82 2.02 0.87
N GLU A 39 -1.01 2.34 1.86
CA GLU A 39 0.30 2.94 1.65
C GLU A 39 1.39 2.06 2.22
N PHE A 40 2.47 1.91 1.46
CA PHE A 40 3.65 1.14 1.83
C PHE A 40 4.88 2.02 1.74
N LEU A 41 5.73 1.92 2.76
CA LEU A 41 7.03 2.56 2.82
C LEU A 41 8.13 1.54 2.52
N PHE A 42 8.96 1.84 1.53
CA PHE A 42 10.15 1.09 1.17
C PHE A 42 11.39 1.96 1.44
N ASP A 43 12.07 1.67 2.55
CA ASP A 43 13.18 2.49 3.05
C ASP A 43 14.53 1.85 2.71
N PRO A 44 15.42 2.54 1.96
CA PRO A 44 16.74 2.02 1.60
C PRO A 44 17.59 1.63 2.81
N GLN A 45 17.47 2.36 3.93
CA GLN A 45 18.23 2.05 5.16
C GLN A 45 17.74 0.78 5.85
N LYS A 46 16.53 0.32 5.50
CA LYS A 46 15.94 -0.93 5.99
C LYS A 46 15.84 -1.98 4.90
N ASN A 47 16.78 -1.95 3.95
CA ASN A 47 16.86 -2.91 2.83
C ASN A 47 15.57 -3.00 2.02
N TYR A 48 14.86 -1.88 1.87
CA TYR A 48 13.55 -1.81 1.22
C TYR A 48 12.52 -2.80 1.79
N ALA A 49 12.66 -3.21 3.05
CA ALA A 49 11.66 -4.05 3.70
C ALA A 49 10.30 -3.31 3.71
N PRO A 50 9.23 -3.93 3.17
CA PRO A 50 7.95 -3.27 3.03
C PRO A 50 7.32 -3.04 4.41
N ARG A 51 6.92 -1.80 4.66
CA ARG A 51 6.16 -1.44 5.85
C ARG A 51 4.83 -0.84 5.44
N MET A 52 3.74 -1.50 5.83
CA MET A 52 2.41 -0.95 5.64
C MET A 52 2.24 0.23 6.60
N MET A 53 1.98 1.41 6.05
CA MET A 53 1.78 2.65 6.78
C MET A 53 0.30 2.92 7.03
N SER A 54 -0.54 2.53 6.07
CA SER A 54 -1.99 2.67 6.14
C SER A 54 -2.67 1.60 5.29
N PHE A 55 -3.90 1.23 5.64
CA PHE A 55 -4.71 0.28 4.89
C PHE A 55 -6.16 0.75 4.86
N ASN A 56 -6.77 0.77 3.67
CA ASN A 56 -8.14 1.22 3.45
C ASN A 56 -8.46 2.62 4.01
N SER A 57 -7.48 3.52 4.04
CA SER A 57 -7.67 4.90 4.48
C SER A 57 -8.50 5.70 3.48
N LYS A 58 -9.34 6.63 3.99
CA LYS A 58 -10.12 7.54 3.14
C LYS A 58 -9.24 8.53 2.36
N TYR A 59 -8.11 8.93 2.93
CA TYR A 59 -7.15 9.87 2.35
C TYR A 59 -5.72 9.32 2.49
N PRO A 60 -4.80 9.66 1.57
CA PRO A 60 -3.37 9.38 1.75
C PRO A 60 -2.80 10.02 3.02
N LEU A 61 -1.77 9.41 3.63
CA LEU A 61 -1.10 9.92 4.83
C LEU A 61 -0.44 11.29 4.65
N PHE A 62 -0.13 11.65 3.41
CA PHE A 62 0.46 12.94 3.02
C PHE A 62 -0.57 13.92 2.46
N TYR A 63 -1.86 13.57 2.48
CA TYR A 63 -2.93 14.44 2.00
C TYR A 63 -3.00 15.71 2.85
N GLY A 64 -2.78 16.87 2.21
CA GLY A 64 -2.83 18.18 2.84
C GLY A 64 -1.62 18.52 3.74
N LYS A 65 -0.58 17.68 3.79
CA LYS A 65 0.68 18.04 4.45
C LYS A 65 1.54 18.87 3.49
N LYS A 66 1.88 20.10 3.90
CA LYS A 66 2.84 20.98 3.22
C LYS A 66 4.27 20.56 3.53
#